data_AF-A0A1R3FHB0-F1
#
_entry.id   AF-A0A1R3FHB0-F1
#
_cell.length_a   1.000
_cell.length_b   1.000
_cell.length_c   1.000
_cell.angle_alpha   90.00
_cell.angle_beta   90.00
_cell.angle_gamma   90.00
#
_symmetry.space_group_name_H-M   'P 1'
#
loop_
_entity.id
_entity.type
_entity.pdbx_description
1 polymer ?
#
loop_
_entity_poly.entity_id
_entity_poly.type
_entity_poly.pdbx_seq_one_letter_code
_entity_poly.pdbx_strand_id
1 'polypeptide(L)'
;MASSKTLKHGGLQLLSREITQKHNLSLSMLLLIEAVQDGATFLEISKLYGLEAKSSRDFQFLSDSIKLANRRSRLDVFIVTSLSNKELEDLGIPNSPGRNPRWISLSSYGRTILEDIENTLYE
;
A
#
# COMPACT_ATOMS: atom_id res chain seq x y z
N MET A 1 9.55 22.83 -5.59
CA MET A 1 9.73 23.12 -4.15
C MET A 1 8.78 22.20 -3.40
N ALA A 2 9.27 21.17 -2.71
CA ALA A 2 8.41 20.36 -1.86
C ALA A 2 8.02 21.22 -0.63
N SER A 3 6.73 21.45 -0.41
CA SER A 3 6.30 22.07 0.85
C SER A 3 6.65 21.10 1.98
N SER A 4 7.35 21.60 2.99
CA SER A 4 7.62 20.82 4.21
C SER A 4 6.28 20.59 4.91
N LYS A 5 5.69 19.39 4.77
CA LYS A 5 4.50 19.00 5.52
C LYS A 5 4.87 18.83 7.00
N THR A 6 4.26 19.61 7.89
CA THR A 6 4.46 19.49 9.34
C THR A 6 3.50 18.43 9.90
N LEU A 7 4.00 17.50 10.72
CA LEU A 7 3.16 16.50 11.37
C LEU A 7 2.32 17.15 12.49
N LYS A 8 1.01 16.94 12.42
CA LYS A 8 0.07 17.35 13.47
C LYS A 8 0.37 16.61 14.77
N HIS A 9 0.41 17.35 15.88
CA HIS A 9 0.49 16.73 17.20
C HIS A 9 -0.73 15.81 17.42
N GLY A 10 -0.48 14.54 17.74
CA GLY A 10 -1.54 13.54 17.89
C GLY A 10 -2.11 12.98 16.57
N GLY A 11 -1.55 13.34 15.41
CA GLY A 11 -2.05 12.92 14.10
C GLY A 11 -2.14 11.40 13.92
N LEU A 12 -1.16 10.65 14.44
CA LEU A 12 -1.18 9.18 14.40
C LEU A 12 -2.33 8.59 15.24
N GLN A 13 -2.63 9.18 16.39
CA GLN A 13 -3.75 8.78 17.25
C GLN A 13 -5.09 9.09 16.57
N LEU A 14 -5.20 10.25 15.92
CA LEU A 14 -6.39 10.62 15.15
C LEU A 14 -6.60 9.68 13.97
N LEU A 15 -5.55 9.38 13.20
CA LEU A 15 -5.60 8.43 12.09
C LEU A 15 -6.00 7.02 12.55
N SER A 16 -5.39 6.55 13.64
CA SER A 16 -5.69 5.26 14.28
C SER A 16 -7.15 5.12 14.74
N ARG A 17 -7.82 6.24 15.07
CA ARG A 17 -9.20 6.24 15.56
C ARG A 17 -10.21 6.57 14.47
N GLU A 18 -10.02 7.69 13.79
CA GLU A 18 -11.03 8.30 12.92
C GLU A 18 -11.04 7.67 11.55
N ILE A 19 -9.86 7.52 10.92
CA ILE A 19 -9.77 6.95 9.56
C ILE A 19 -10.03 5.44 9.59
N THR A 20 -9.52 4.72 10.59
CA THR A 20 -9.79 3.29 10.76
C THR A 20 -11.28 2.99 10.92
N GLN A 21 -12.00 3.80 11.71
CA GLN A 21 -13.45 3.66 11.90
C GLN A 21 -14.22 4.06 10.65
N LYS A 22 -13.88 5.20 10.03
CA LYS A 22 -14.53 5.73 8.82
C LYS A 22 -14.49 4.74 7.66
N HIS A 23 -13.34 4.08 7.45
CA HIS A 23 -13.15 3.17 6.31
C HIS A 23 -13.20 1.68 6.68
N ASN A 24 -13.42 1.35 7.95
CA ASN A 24 -13.36 0.00 8.50
C ASN A 24 -12.03 -0.73 8.18
N LEU A 25 -10.91 -0.03 8.30
CA LEU A 25 -9.57 -0.55 8.04
C LEU A 25 -8.74 -0.61 9.34
N SER A 26 -7.72 -1.47 9.39
CA SER A 26 -6.74 -1.43 10.48
C SER A 26 -5.66 -0.39 10.20
N LEU A 27 -4.97 0.06 11.25
CA LEU A 27 -3.82 0.97 11.11
C LEU A 27 -2.76 0.40 10.14
N SER A 28 -2.48 -0.90 10.19
CA SER A 28 -1.56 -1.56 9.26
C SER A 28 -1.98 -1.44 7.79
N MET A 29 -3.28 -1.40 7.49
CA MET A 29 -3.78 -1.20 6.13
C MET A 29 -3.62 0.26 5.70
N LEU A 30 -3.76 1.21 6.63
CA LEU A 30 -3.50 2.63 6.34
C LEU A 30 -2.03 2.88 6.02
N LEU A 31 -1.11 2.22 6.76
CA LEU A 31 0.32 2.23 6.43
C LEU A 31 0.61 1.62 5.04
N LEU A 32 -0.10 0.54 4.68
CA LEU A 32 0.03 -0.05 3.35
C LEU A 32 -0.50 0.87 2.24
N ILE A 33 -1.55 1.66 2.50
CA ILE A 33 -2.06 2.65 1.56
C ILE A 33 -0.99 3.72 1.28
N GLU A 34 -0.35 4.24 2.32
CA GLU A 34 0.73 5.23 2.20
C GLU A 34 1.93 4.65 1.43
N ALA A 35 2.37 3.44 1.77
CA ALA A 35 3.47 2.76 1.09
C ALA A 35 3.22 2.47 -0.41
N VAL A 36 1.96 2.52 -0.86
CA VAL A 36 1.52 2.23 -2.23
C VAL A 36 1.05 3.49 -2.97
N GLN A 37 1.22 4.68 -2.40
CA GLN A 37 0.67 5.94 -2.96
C GLN A 37 0.95 6.14 -4.46
N ASP A 38 2.19 5.87 -4.90
CA ASP A 38 2.63 6.01 -6.28
C ASP A 38 2.56 4.70 -7.09
N GLY A 39 2.03 3.67 -6.46
CA GLY A 39 2.12 2.28 -6.89
C GLY A 39 3.48 1.68 -6.56
N ALA A 40 3.48 0.38 -6.25
CA ALA A 40 4.68 -0.33 -5.85
C ALA A 40 4.57 -1.82 -6.16
N THR A 41 5.72 -2.45 -6.34
CA THR A 41 5.83 -3.91 -6.38
C THR A 41 5.73 -4.49 -4.96
N PHE A 42 5.32 -5.75 -4.88
CA PHE A 42 5.38 -6.50 -3.61
C PHE A 42 6.78 -6.50 -2.98
N LEU A 43 7.84 -6.48 -3.80
CA LEU A 43 9.22 -6.48 -3.34
C LEU A 43 9.62 -5.15 -2.71
N GLU A 44 9.19 -4.02 -3.27
CA GLU A 44 9.47 -2.70 -2.70
C GLU A 44 8.77 -2.54 -1.35
N ILE A 45 7.49 -2.92 -1.29
CA ILE A 45 6.72 -2.88 -0.05
C ILE A 45 7.34 -3.81 1.00
N SER A 46 7.74 -5.04 0.65
CA SER A 46 8.33 -5.96 1.63
C SER A 46 9.62 -5.41 2.23
N LYS A 47 10.44 -4.70 1.43
CA LYS A 47 11.66 -4.04 1.91
C LYS A 47 11.34 -2.93 2.92
N LEU A 48 10.27 -2.15 2.72
CA LEU A 48 9.82 -1.14 3.68
C LEU A 48 9.46 -1.76 5.05
N TYR A 49 8.93 -2.98 5.04
CA TYR A 49 8.64 -3.74 6.27
C TYR A 49 9.84 -4.54 6.82
N GLY A 50 11.05 -4.36 6.26
CA GLY A 50 12.25 -5.05 6.71
C GLY A 50 12.28 -6.54 6.39
N LEU A 51 11.51 -6.98 5.39
CA LEU A 51 11.45 -8.39 5.00
C LEU A 51 12.41 -8.68 3.86
N GLU A 52 13.38 -9.56 4.12
CA GLU A 52 14.20 -10.18 3.09
C GLU A 52 13.41 -11.31 2.45
N ALA A 53 13.00 -11.14 1.20
CA ALA A 53 12.30 -12.20 0.45
C ALA A 53 13.25 -13.38 0.20
N LYS A 54 13.08 -14.46 0.96
CA LYS A 54 13.80 -15.75 0.82
C LYS A 54 12.94 -16.79 0.13
N SER A 55 11.62 -16.59 0.07
CA SER A 55 10.65 -17.47 -0.58
C SER A 55 9.45 -16.70 -1.16
N SER A 56 8.76 -17.30 -2.14
CA SER A 56 7.53 -16.74 -2.71
C SER A 56 6.36 -16.71 -1.72
N ARG A 57 6.42 -17.49 -0.62
CA ARG A 57 5.43 -17.45 0.47
C ARG A 57 5.60 -16.22 1.36
N ASP A 58 6.77 -15.59 1.32
CA ASP A 58 7.06 -14.41 2.15
C ASP A 58 6.20 -13.23 1.76
N PHE A 59 5.60 -13.24 0.56
CA PHE A 59 4.66 -12.21 0.09
C PHE A 59 3.20 -12.50 0.41
N GLN A 60 2.90 -13.65 1.04
CA GLN A 60 1.52 -14.06 1.32
C GLN A 60 0.81 -13.07 2.24
N PHE A 61 1.51 -12.53 3.25
CA PHE A 61 0.94 -11.55 4.17
C PHE A 61 0.49 -10.26 3.47
N LEU A 62 1.24 -9.78 2.44
CA LEU A 62 0.82 -8.62 1.64
C LEU A 62 -0.44 -8.94 0.86
N SER A 63 -0.49 -10.12 0.22
CA SER A 63 -1.67 -10.53 -0.52
C SER A 63 -2.90 -10.65 0.38
N ASP A 64 -2.73 -11.15 1.60
CA ASP A 64 -3.82 -11.32 2.56
C ASP A 64 -4.27 -9.96 3.13
N SER A 65 -3.33 -9.04 3.36
CA SER A 65 -3.61 -7.68 3.82
C SER A 65 -4.42 -6.89 2.80
N ILE A 66 -4.03 -6.95 1.52
CA ILE A 66 -4.75 -6.33 0.39
C ILE A 66 -6.19 -6.90 0.29
N LYS A 67 -6.32 -8.23 0.26
CA LYS A 67 -7.64 -8.89 0.21
C LYS A 67 -8.52 -8.51 1.39
N LEU A 68 -7.93 -8.46 2.59
CA LEU A 68 -8.64 -8.10 3.80
C LEU A 68 -9.11 -6.64 3.77
N ALA A 69 -8.29 -5.71 3.28
CA ALA A 69 -8.64 -4.30 3.15
C ALA A 69 -9.83 -4.08 2.20
N ASN A 70 -9.78 -4.66 0.99
CA ASN A 70 -10.89 -4.58 0.03
C ASN A 70 -12.17 -5.22 0.59
N ARG A 71 -12.04 -6.37 1.29
CA ARG A 71 -13.20 -7.04 1.91
C ARG A 71 -13.83 -6.22 3.03
N ARG A 72 -13.03 -5.63 3.92
CA ARG A 72 -13.55 -4.91 5.10
C ARG A 72 -14.23 -3.59 4.73
N SER A 73 -13.65 -2.86 3.78
CA SER A 73 -14.20 -1.60 3.30
C SER A 73 -15.40 -1.79 2.36
N ARG A 74 -15.61 -3.01 1.83
CA ARG A 74 -16.64 -3.36 0.83
C ARG A 74 -16.47 -2.63 -0.51
N LEU A 75 -15.33 -1.99 -0.71
CA LEU A 75 -14.91 -1.31 -1.92
C LEU A 75 -13.47 -1.73 -2.21
N ASP A 76 -13.07 -1.73 -3.48
CA ASP A 76 -11.67 -1.97 -3.79
C ASP A 76 -10.84 -0.79 -3.30
N VAL A 77 -9.90 -1.05 -2.38
CA VAL A 77 -8.92 -0.06 -1.91
C VAL A 77 -7.67 -0.17 -2.77
N PHE A 78 -7.24 -1.41 -3.01
CA PHE A 78 -6.06 -1.73 -3.80
C PHE A 78 -6.44 -2.45 -5.09
N ILE A 79 -5.72 -2.14 -6.15
CA ILE A 79 -5.76 -2.83 -7.44
C ILE A 79 -4.43 -3.56 -7.61
N VAL A 80 -4.50 -4.86 -7.92
CA VAL A 80 -3.32 -5.70 -8.14
C VAL A 80 -3.26 -6.13 -9.60
N THR A 81 -2.20 -5.74 -10.28
CA THR A 81 -1.98 -6.03 -11.71
C THR A 81 -0.77 -6.93 -11.86
N SER A 82 -0.89 -7.99 -12.66
CA SER A 82 0.26 -8.80 -13.04
C SER A 82 1.08 -8.05 -14.08
N LEU A 83 2.39 -7.94 -13.86
CA LEU A 83 3.28 -7.33 -14.84
C LEU A 83 3.66 -8.36 -15.92
N SER A 84 3.70 -7.90 -17.16
CA SER A 84 4.27 -8.61 -18.30
C SER A 84 5.80 -8.55 -18.26
N ASN A 85 6.48 -9.47 -18.95
CA ASN A 85 7.95 -9.48 -19.03
C ASN A 85 8.51 -8.16 -19.58
N LYS A 86 7.79 -7.53 -20.53
CA LYS A 86 8.17 -6.24 -21.09
C LYS A 86 8.07 -5.12 -20.05
N GLU A 87 6.99 -5.06 -19.28
CA GLU A 87 6.84 -4.07 -18.21
C GLU A 87 7.88 -4.26 -17.10
N LEU A 88 8.29 -5.51 -16.84
CA LEU A 88 9.36 -5.81 -15.89
C LEU A 88 10.71 -5.29 -16.38
N GLU A 89 11.01 -5.45 -17.68
CA GLU A 89 12.20 -4.87 -18.31
C GLU A 89 12.18 -3.35 -18.29
N ASP A 90 11.05 -2.72 -18.64
CA ASP A 90 10.89 -1.26 -18.65
C ASP A 90 11.06 -0.66 -17.24
N LEU A 91 10.67 -1.39 -16.19
CA LEU A 91 10.81 -0.99 -14.78
C LEU A 91 12.16 -1.42 -14.15
N GLY A 92 13.04 -2.11 -14.88
CA GLY A 92 14.31 -2.61 -14.35
C GLY A 92 14.17 -3.69 -13.28
N ILE A 93 13.05 -4.40 -13.24
CA ILE A 93 12.77 -5.46 -12.27
C ILE A 93 13.24 -6.81 -12.86
N PRO A 94 14.13 -7.56 -12.19
CA PRO A 94 14.62 -8.83 -12.73
C PRO A 94 13.48 -9.86 -12.82
N ASN A 95 13.38 -10.51 -13.98
CA ASN A 95 12.50 -11.65 -14.19
C ASN A 95 12.90 -12.79 -13.25
N SER A 96 11.98 -13.20 -12.37
CA SER A 96 12.21 -14.31 -11.45
C SER A 96 11.38 -15.53 -11.89
N PRO A 97 11.99 -16.72 -12.06
CA PRO A 97 11.27 -17.89 -12.53
C PRO A 97 10.25 -18.35 -11.48
N GLY A 98 8.98 -18.49 -11.89
CA GLY A 98 7.92 -19.14 -11.12
C GLY A 98 6.73 -18.26 -10.69
N ARG A 99 6.85 -16.93 -10.71
CA ARG A 99 5.71 -16.01 -10.51
C ARG A 99 6.04 -14.60 -11.00
N ASN A 100 5.23 -14.05 -11.91
CA ASN A 100 5.41 -12.67 -12.34
C ASN A 100 5.26 -11.72 -11.14
N PRO A 101 6.16 -10.74 -10.97
CA PRO A 101 5.99 -9.67 -10.02
C PRO A 101 4.66 -8.96 -10.25
N ARG A 102 4.02 -8.57 -9.14
CA ARG A 102 2.72 -7.91 -9.15
C ARG A 102 2.91 -6.45 -8.78
N TRP A 103 2.29 -5.59 -9.57
CA TRP A 103 2.14 -4.18 -9.28
C TRP A 103 0.90 -3.98 -8.41
N ILE A 104 1.04 -3.18 -7.36
CA ILE A 104 -0.06 -2.77 -6.50
C ILE A 104 -0.24 -1.28 -6.69
N SER A 105 -1.48 -0.83 -6.85
CA SER A 105 -1.85 0.58 -6.93
C SER A 105 -3.09 0.85 -6.10
N LEU A 106 -3.33 2.10 -5.75
CA LEU A 106 -4.58 2.52 -5.12
C LEU A 106 -5.68 2.65 -6.17
N SER A 107 -6.89 2.20 -5.83
CA SER A 107 -8.09 2.55 -6.58
C SER A 107 -8.47 4.02 -6.36
N SER A 108 -9.51 4.51 -7.03
CA SER A 108 -10.08 5.84 -6.74
C SER A 108 -10.49 5.96 -5.27
N TYR A 109 -11.09 4.91 -4.68
CA TYR A 109 -11.45 4.91 -3.27
C TYR A 109 -10.22 4.84 -2.36
N GLY A 110 -9.20 4.05 -2.72
CA GLY A 110 -7.92 4.03 -2.03
C GLY A 110 -7.24 5.40 -1.99
N ARG A 111 -7.33 6.17 -3.07
CA ARG A 111 -6.83 7.55 -3.12
C ARG A 111 -7.62 8.50 -2.23
N THR A 112 -8.94 8.39 -2.17
CA THR A 112 -9.74 9.15 -1.19
C THR A 112 -9.28 8.87 0.25
N ILE A 113 -8.96 7.62 0.57
CA ILE A 113 -8.44 7.27 1.90
C ILE A 113 -7.05 7.89 2.11
N LEU A 114 -6.17 7.87 1.09
CA LEU A 114 -4.87 8.51 1.17
C LEU A 114 -4.99 10.02 1.44
N GLU A 115 -5.89 10.71 0.75
CA GLU A 115 -6.17 12.13 1.01
C GLU A 115 -6.67 12.36 2.45
N ASP A 116 -7.56 11.51 2.95
CA ASP A 116 -8.02 11.56 4.34
C ASP A 116 -6.87 11.33 5.34
N ILE A 117 -5.96 10.40 5.03
CA ILE A 117 -4.72 10.16 5.80
C ILE A 117 -3.86 11.42 5.84
N GLU A 118 -3.58 12.02 4.68
CA GLU A 118 -2.73 13.20 4.58
C GLU A 118 -3.32 14.40 5.33
N ASN A 119 -4.61 14.65 5.15
CA ASN A 119 -5.33 15.73 5.82
C ASN A 119 -5.37 15.55 7.35
N THR A 120 -5.34 14.30 7.82
CA THR A 120 -5.33 13.99 9.26
C THR A 120 -3.92 14.09 9.85
N LEU A 121 -2.90 13.66 9.11
CA LEU A 121 -1.52 13.62 9.60
C LEU A 121 -0.79 14.96 9.53
N TYR A 122 -1.07 15.76 8.49
CA TYR A 122 -0.27 16.94 8.17
C TYR A 122 -1.07 18.24 8.32
N GLU A 123 -0.36 19.30 8.72
CA GLU A 123 -0.84 20.70 8.78
C GLU A 123 -0.87 21.37 7.42
#